data_AF-A0A2V8QKY4-F1
#
_entry.id   AF-A0A2V8QKY4-F1
#
_cell.length_a   1.000
_cell.length_b   1.000
_cell.length_c   1.000
_cell.angle_alpha   90.00
_cell.angle_beta   90.00
_cell.angle_gamma   90.00
#
_symmetry.space_group_name_H-M   'P 1'
#
loop_
_entity.id
_entity.type
_entity.pdbx_description
1 polymer ?
#
loop_
_entity_poly.entity_id
_entity_poly.type
_entity_poly.pdbx_seq_one_letter_code
_entity_poly.pdbx_strand_id
1 'polypeptide(L)'
;MGTGVQLEGKRVVMTGTRGAFGSAFKDLLQQSDVAHTECLQFGRGYTYGDYERTTDALKNADILVLCYGSKQSPMQANCESFQALMEILCEAHQDSKEPPEIWAVGSEVECHPAFSSEMKRYKESKEAFARIAARYYRDERVIYRHICG
;
A
#
# COMPACT_ATOMS: atom_id res chain seq x y z
N MET A 1 -11.28 9.70 -21.66
CA MET A 1 -12.18 9.83 -20.50
C MET A 1 -11.30 9.88 -19.28
N GLY A 2 -11.20 11.06 -18.63
CA GLY A 2 -10.34 11.23 -17.46
C GLY A 2 -11.00 10.57 -16.26
N THR A 3 -10.40 9.51 -15.73
CA THR A 3 -10.82 8.90 -14.47
C THR A 3 -10.29 9.77 -13.34
N GLY A 4 -10.99 10.87 -13.05
CA GLY A 4 -10.73 11.64 -11.84
C GLY A 4 -10.98 10.74 -10.63
N VAL A 5 -9.96 10.58 -9.79
CA VAL A 5 -10.13 9.92 -8.50
C VAL A 5 -10.98 10.86 -7.63
N GLN A 6 -12.17 10.43 -7.25
CA GLN A 6 -13.01 11.20 -6.32
C GLN A 6 -12.57 10.87 -4.90
N LEU A 7 -11.78 11.78 -4.32
CA LEU A 7 -11.30 11.70 -2.94
C LEU A 7 -12.32 12.21 -1.92
N GLU A 8 -13.30 13.00 -2.37
CA GLU A 8 -14.31 13.61 -1.51
C GLU A 8 -15.04 12.55 -0.67
N GLY A 9 -14.99 12.71 0.65
CA GLY A 9 -15.67 11.82 1.60
C GLY A 9 -15.00 10.45 1.79
N LYS A 10 -13.91 10.14 1.09
CA LYS A 10 -13.22 8.84 1.22
C LYS A 10 -12.39 8.77 2.49
N ARG A 11 -12.33 7.57 3.09
CA ARG A 11 -11.50 7.24 4.26
C ARG A 11 -10.23 6.55 3.78
N VAL A 12 -9.08 7.14 4.10
CA VAL A 12 -7.79 6.68 3.60
C VAL A 12 -6.98 6.08 4.73
N VAL A 13 -6.48 4.86 4.54
CA VAL A 13 -5.50 4.22 5.42
C VAL A 13 -4.17 4.15 4.70
N MET A 14 -3.07 4.50 5.38
CA MET A 14 -1.77 4.61 4.74
C MET A 14 -0.62 4.07 5.59
N THR A 15 0.31 3.35 4.97
CA THR A 15 1.58 2.92 5.58
C THR A 15 2.74 3.83 5.17
N GLY A 16 3.87 3.79 5.88
CA GLY A 16 5.10 4.46 5.43
C GLY A 16 5.11 5.99 5.51
N THR A 17 4.24 6.58 6.34
CA THR A 17 4.03 8.04 6.47
C THR A 17 5.23 8.83 6.99
N ARG A 18 6.30 8.16 7.45
CA ARG A 18 7.56 8.79 7.87
C ARG A 18 8.59 8.90 6.73
N GLY A 19 8.37 8.23 5.60
CA GLY A 19 9.23 8.35 4.42
C GLY A 19 8.98 9.67 3.70
N ALA A 20 9.91 10.09 2.84
CA ALA A 20 9.80 11.35 2.09
C ALA A 20 8.50 11.41 1.25
N PHE A 21 8.24 10.36 0.46
CA PHE A 21 6.99 10.23 -0.30
C PHE A 21 5.78 10.19 0.64
N GLY A 22 5.83 9.34 1.68
CA GLY A 22 4.69 9.14 2.55
C GLY A 22 4.28 10.39 3.33
N SER A 23 5.25 11.17 3.80
CA SER A 23 4.96 12.43 4.50
C SER A 23 4.33 13.45 3.54
N ALA A 24 4.92 13.65 2.37
CA ALA A 24 4.39 14.59 1.39
C ALA A 24 3.00 14.19 0.89
N PHE A 25 2.78 12.90 0.67
CA PHE A 25 1.48 12.40 0.22
C PHE A 25 0.41 12.54 1.30
N LYS A 26 0.76 12.31 2.57
CA LYS A 26 -0.14 12.58 3.69
C LYS A 26 -0.53 14.07 3.72
N ASP A 27 0.42 14.98 3.54
CA ASP A 27 0.14 16.42 3.54
C ASP A 27 -0.83 16.80 2.39
N LEU A 28 -0.68 16.18 1.21
CA LEU A 28 -1.60 16.35 0.09
C LEU A 28 -3.00 15.81 0.40
N LEU A 29 -3.11 14.64 1.02
CA LEU A 29 -4.40 14.08 1.44
C LEU A 29 -5.09 14.97 2.47
N GLN A 30 -4.35 15.54 3.42
CA GLN A 30 -4.89 16.47 4.42
C GLN A 30 -5.38 17.79 3.82
N GLN A 31 -4.88 18.18 2.65
CA GLN A 31 -5.34 19.34 1.89
C GLN A 31 -6.50 19.01 0.93
N SER A 32 -6.88 17.73 0.83
CA SER A 32 -7.96 17.24 -0.02
C SER A 32 -9.23 17.01 0.81
N ASP A 33 -10.39 16.90 0.16
CA ASP A 33 -11.70 16.68 0.82
C ASP A 33 -11.92 15.24 1.32
N VAL A 34 -10.86 14.53 1.73
CA VAL A 34 -10.96 13.20 2.33
C VAL A 34 -11.64 13.30 3.70
N ALA A 35 -12.52 12.36 4.02
CA ALA A 35 -13.22 12.36 5.31
C ALA A 35 -12.28 12.05 6.47
N HIS A 36 -11.33 11.14 6.26
CA HIS A 36 -10.39 10.70 7.29
C HIS A 36 -9.11 10.16 6.67
N THR A 37 -7.98 10.37 7.35
CA THR A 37 -6.70 9.73 7.01
C THR A 37 -6.09 9.10 8.25
N GLU A 38 -5.98 7.77 8.25
CA GLU A 38 -5.35 6.99 9.31
C GLU A 38 -3.98 6.47 8.87
N CYS A 39 -2.99 6.60 9.75
CA CYS A 39 -1.59 6.30 9.45
C CYS A 39 -1.12 5.07 10.22
N LEU A 40 -0.96 3.93 9.54
CA LEU A 40 -0.42 2.71 10.11
C LEU A 40 1.12 2.79 10.18
N GLN A 41 1.65 2.74 11.40
CA GLN A 41 3.09 2.78 11.65
C GLN A 41 3.63 1.39 11.97
N PHE A 42 4.58 0.91 11.17
CA PHE A 42 5.32 -0.31 11.48
C PHE A 42 6.06 -0.17 12.83
N GLY A 43 5.97 -1.20 13.68
CA GLY A 43 6.54 -1.22 15.04
C GLY A 43 5.66 -0.58 16.12
N ARG A 44 4.53 0.06 15.75
CA ARG A 44 3.56 0.62 16.71
C ARG A 44 2.13 0.14 16.45
N GLY A 45 1.69 0.22 15.20
CA GLY A 45 0.38 -0.22 14.74
C GLY A 45 0.37 -1.65 14.21
N TYR A 46 1.49 -2.14 13.68
CA TYR A 46 1.63 -3.54 13.24
C TYR A 46 3.09 -3.96 13.19
N THR A 47 3.36 -5.26 13.16
CA THR A 47 4.69 -5.84 12.93
C THR A 47 4.64 -6.93 11.87
N TYR A 48 5.78 -7.47 11.45
CA TYR A 48 5.78 -8.56 10.49
C TYR A 48 5.11 -9.80 11.10
N GLY A 49 4.07 -10.29 10.43
CA GLY A 49 3.29 -11.44 10.88
C GLY A 49 2.23 -11.13 11.94
N ASP A 50 2.10 -9.88 12.39
CA ASP A 50 1.03 -9.44 13.29
C ASP A 50 0.40 -8.15 12.76
N TYR A 51 -0.79 -8.30 12.20
CA TYR A 51 -1.59 -7.24 11.59
C TYR A 51 -2.96 -7.08 12.24
N GLU A 52 -3.24 -7.74 13.38
CA GLU A 52 -4.58 -7.77 13.97
C GLU A 52 -5.11 -6.37 14.25
N ARG A 53 -4.23 -5.50 14.74
CA ARG A 53 -4.51 -4.08 15.04
C ARG A 53 -4.80 -3.21 13.82
N THR A 54 -4.54 -3.69 12.61
CA THR A 54 -4.85 -2.98 11.36
C THR A 54 -6.28 -3.25 10.89
N THR A 55 -6.91 -4.29 11.41
CA THR A 55 -8.21 -4.79 10.92
C THR A 55 -9.30 -3.72 11.00
N ASP A 56 -9.42 -3.02 12.13
CA ASP A 56 -10.49 -2.03 12.31
C ASP A 56 -10.26 -0.78 11.44
N ALA A 57 -9.01 -0.38 11.24
CA ALA A 57 -8.65 0.68 10.31
C ALA A 57 -9.04 0.28 8.88
N LEU A 58 -8.65 -0.93 8.46
CA LEU A 58 -8.88 -1.43 7.11
C LEU A 58 -10.36 -1.69 6.80
N LYS A 59 -11.16 -2.17 7.76
CA LYS A 59 -12.62 -2.30 7.62
C LYS A 59 -13.33 -0.97 7.36
N ASN A 60 -12.74 0.12 7.84
CA ASN A 60 -13.27 1.46 7.67
C ASN A 60 -12.57 2.24 6.56
N ALA A 61 -11.70 1.59 5.77
CA ALA A 61 -10.97 2.24 4.70
C ALA A 61 -11.73 2.10 3.38
N ASP A 62 -11.78 3.18 2.61
CA ASP A 62 -12.17 3.11 1.20
C ASP A 62 -10.92 3.01 0.31
N ILE A 63 -9.77 3.50 0.79
CA ILE A 63 -8.49 3.53 0.07
C ILE A 63 -7.37 3.07 1.01
N LEU A 64 -6.59 2.08 0.59
CA LEU A 64 -5.35 1.66 1.23
C LEU A 64 -4.14 2.12 0.41
N VAL A 65 -3.27 2.93 1.00
CA VAL A 65 -2.04 3.41 0.37
C VAL A 65 -0.82 2.72 0.98
N LEU A 66 -0.11 1.95 0.17
CA LEU A 66 1.07 1.19 0.58
C LEU A 66 2.35 1.94 0.22
N CYS A 67 2.89 2.72 1.17
CA CYS A 67 4.13 3.49 0.99
C CYS A 67 5.28 3.03 1.90
N TYR A 68 5.08 2.02 2.74
CA TYR A 68 6.16 1.51 3.60
C TYR A 68 7.19 0.73 2.79
N GLY A 69 8.46 0.88 3.12
CA GLY A 69 9.50 0.04 2.54
C GLY A 69 10.76 0.06 3.37
N SER A 70 11.52 -1.04 3.33
CA SER A 70 12.79 -1.17 4.05
C SER A 70 13.83 -1.90 3.21
N LYS A 71 15.10 -1.52 3.42
CA LYS A 71 16.28 -2.21 2.88
C LYS A 71 16.81 -3.28 3.83
N GLN A 72 16.49 -3.19 5.13
CA GLN A 72 16.98 -4.12 6.15
C GLN A 72 16.30 -5.50 6.04
N SER A 73 14.98 -5.49 5.82
CA SER A 73 14.18 -6.70 5.60
C SER A 73 13.32 -6.55 4.33
N PRO A 74 13.92 -6.57 3.12
CA PRO A 74 13.21 -6.20 1.90
C PRO A 74 11.98 -7.05 1.59
N MET A 75 12.08 -8.37 1.73
CA MET A 75 10.96 -9.28 1.43
C MET A 75 9.76 -9.02 2.35
N GLN A 76 10.01 -8.98 3.67
CA GLN A 76 8.98 -8.72 4.67
C GLN A 76 8.35 -7.33 4.50
N ALA A 77 9.18 -6.31 4.31
CA ALA A 77 8.74 -4.92 4.25
C ALA A 77 8.03 -4.55 2.95
N ASN A 78 8.53 -5.03 1.81
CA ASN A 78 8.12 -4.54 0.49
C ASN A 78 7.19 -5.52 -0.22
N CYS A 79 7.02 -6.74 0.27
CA CYS A 79 6.24 -7.79 -0.37
C CYS A 79 5.24 -8.42 0.61
N GLU A 80 5.71 -9.13 1.64
CA GLU A 80 4.83 -9.93 2.52
C GLU A 80 3.84 -9.05 3.30
N SER A 81 4.32 -7.92 3.86
CA SER A 81 3.43 -7.00 4.57
C SER A 81 2.44 -6.28 3.66
N PHE A 82 2.81 -6.01 2.41
CA PHE A 82 1.90 -5.43 1.44
C PHE A 82 0.81 -6.44 1.10
N GLN A 83 1.19 -7.68 0.78
CA GLN A 83 0.24 -8.75 0.51
C GLN A 83 -0.73 -8.95 1.68
N ALA A 84 -0.22 -9.06 2.92
CA ALA A 84 -1.07 -9.27 4.09
C ALA A 84 -2.09 -8.13 4.30
N LEU A 85 -1.67 -6.87 4.17
CA LEU A 85 -2.59 -5.73 4.32
C LEU A 85 -3.63 -5.67 3.18
N MET A 86 -3.23 -6.03 1.96
CA MET A 86 -4.15 -6.12 0.82
C MET A 86 -5.18 -7.23 1.02
N GLU A 87 -4.76 -8.40 1.49
CA GLU A 87 -5.65 -9.53 1.79
C GLU A 87 -6.67 -9.17 2.88
N ILE A 88 -6.22 -8.55 3.98
CA ILE A 88 -7.12 -8.10 5.07
C ILE A 88 -8.15 -7.09 4.57
N LEU A 89 -7.74 -6.14 3.70
CA LEU A 89 -8.68 -5.19 3.09
C LEU A 89 -9.70 -5.90 2.20
N CYS A 90 -9.24 -6.80 1.32
CA CYS A 90 -10.14 -7.55 0.45
C CYS A 90 -11.16 -8.37 1.24
N GLU A 91 -10.73 -9.03 2.31
CA GLU A 91 -11.60 -9.82 3.19
C GLU A 91 -12.61 -8.93 3.92
N ALA A 92 -12.15 -7.79 4.46
CA ALA A 92 -13.01 -6.84 5.16
C ALA A 92 -14.11 -6.25 4.25
N HIS A 93 -13.87 -6.20 2.94
CA HIS A 93 -14.77 -5.60 1.95
C HIS A 93 -15.41 -6.59 0.98
N GLN A 94 -15.32 -7.90 1.22
CA GLN A 94 -15.83 -8.92 0.29
C GLN A 94 -17.32 -8.74 -0.08
N ASP A 95 -18.12 -8.21 0.85
CA ASP A 95 -19.56 -7.97 0.70
C ASP A 95 -19.90 -6.50 0.41
N SER A 96 -18.89 -5.66 0.21
CA SER A 96 -19.09 -4.23 -0.07
C SER A 96 -19.66 -4.03 -1.46
N LYS A 97 -20.63 -3.11 -1.58
CA LYS A 97 -21.20 -2.73 -2.89
C LYS A 97 -20.21 -1.96 -3.76
N GLU A 98 -19.33 -1.19 -3.12
CA GLU A 98 -18.22 -0.51 -3.78
C GLU A 98 -16.91 -1.21 -3.41
N PRO A 99 -16.09 -1.62 -4.39
CA PRO A 99 -14.79 -2.23 -4.12
C PRO A 99 -13.83 -1.19 -3.51
N PRO A 100 -13.01 -1.55 -2.51
CA PRO A 100 -12.01 -0.65 -1.97
C PRO A 100 -10.88 -0.43 -2.97
N GLU A 101 -10.17 0.69 -2.85
CA GLU A 101 -9.00 0.98 -3.67
C GLU A 101 -7.69 0.59 -2.96
N ILE A 102 -6.73 0.07 -3.73
CA ILE A 102 -5.37 -0.21 -3.26
C ILE A 102 -4.39 0.57 -4.12
N TRP A 103 -3.61 1.45 -3.49
CA TRP A 103 -2.61 2.28 -4.16
C TRP A 103 -1.22 1.87 -3.66
N ALA A 104 -0.52 1.06 -4.45
CA ALA A 104 0.80 0.61 -4.10
C ALA A 104 1.88 1.50 -4.70
N VAL A 105 2.80 1.98 -3.85
CA VAL A 105 3.93 2.80 -4.29
C VAL A 105 5.10 1.89 -4.64
N GLY A 106 5.42 1.84 -5.93
CA GLY A 106 6.59 1.14 -6.48
C GLY A 106 7.89 1.89 -6.19
N SER A 107 9.01 1.33 -6.62
CA SER A 107 10.30 2.03 -6.60
C SER A 107 11.02 1.88 -7.93
N GLU A 108 11.63 2.94 -8.45
CA GLU A 108 12.45 2.96 -9.68
C GLU A 108 13.52 1.86 -9.76
N VAL A 109 13.94 1.27 -8.62
CA VAL A 109 14.85 0.12 -8.58
C VAL A 109 14.34 -1.07 -9.42
N GLU A 110 13.04 -1.19 -9.63
CA GLU A 110 12.43 -2.18 -10.52
C GLU A 110 12.99 -2.09 -11.95
N CYS A 111 13.51 -0.93 -12.35
CA CYS A 111 14.04 -0.66 -13.69
C CYS A 111 15.58 -0.60 -13.78
N HIS A 112 16.31 -0.74 -12.66
CA HIS A 112 17.77 -0.59 -12.65
C HIS A 112 18.55 -1.90 -12.34
N PRO A 113 19.76 -2.07 -12.91
CA PRO A 113 20.63 -3.19 -12.58
C PRO A 113 21.16 -3.10 -11.14
N ALA A 114 21.17 -4.24 -10.44
CA ALA A 114 21.64 -4.35 -9.06
C ALA A 114 23.12 -4.74 -9.01
N PHE A 115 23.97 -3.89 -8.43
CA PHE A 115 25.42 -4.09 -8.39
C PHE A 115 25.95 -4.73 -7.09
N SER A 116 25.18 -4.65 -5.99
CA SER A 116 25.54 -5.26 -4.69
C SER A 116 24.55 -6.36 -4.27
N SER A 117 24.95 -7.23 -3.33
CA SER A 117 24.09 -8.28 -2.77
C SER A 117 22.87 -7.72 -2.04
N GLU A 118 23.00 -6.58 -1.36
CA GLU A 118 21.89 -5.86 -0.73
C GLU A 118 20.89 -5.35 -1.77
N MET A 119 21.39 -4.78 -2.87
CA MET A 119 20.54 -4.34 -3.98
C MET A 119 19.83 -5.52 -4.66
N LYS A 120 20.47 -6.69 -4.77
CA LYS A 120 19.82 -7.90 -5.31
C LYS A 120 18.65 -8.34 -4.44
N ARG A 121 18.83 -8.45 -3.13
CA ARG A 121 17.74 -8.79 -2.19
C ARG A 121 16.61 -7.76 -2.22
N TYR A 122 16.95 -6.48 -2.34
CA TYR A 122 15.97 -5.41 -2.46
C TYR A 122 15.19 -5.50 -3.79
N LYS A 123 15.87 -5.72 -4.91
CA LYS A 123 15.26 -5.94 -6.23
C LYS A 123 14.36 -7.18 -6.24
N GLU A 124 14.82 -8.31 -5.72
CA GLU A 124 14.04 -9.55 -5.61
C GLU A 124 12.72 -9.34 -4.86
N SER A 125 12.73 -8.56 -3.77
CA SER A 125 11.50 -8.24 -3.02
C SER A 125 10.50 -7.43 -3.85
N LYS A 126 11.00 -6.50 -4.67
CA LYS A 126 10.15 -5.67 -5.55
C LYS A 126 9.59 -6.47 -6.72
N GLU A 127 10.42 -7.30 -7.34
CA GLU A 127 9.96 -8.23 -8.38
C GLU A 127 8.94 -9.26 -7.85
N ALA A 128 9.13 -9.74 -6.63
CA ALA A 128 8.17 -10.62 -5.96
C ALA A 128 6.83 -9.91 -5.74
N PHE A 129 6.85 -8.69 -5.21
CA PHE A 129 5.64 -7.89 -5.05
C PHE A 129 4.97 -7.58 -6.38
N ALA A 130 5.71 -7.22 -7.43
CA ALA A 130 5.16 -6.97 -8.76
C ALA A 130 4.39 -8.18 -9.32
N ARG A 131 4.90 -9.40 -9.12
CA ARG A 131 4.20 -10.64 -9.52
C ARG A 131 2.89 -10.86 -8.75
N ILE A 132 2.86 -10.50 -7.47
CA ILE A 132 1.63 -10.57 -6.64
C ILE A 132 0.65 -9.49 -7.09
N ALA A 133 1.11 -8.24 -7.19
CA ALA A 133 0.35 -7.08 -7.63
C ALA A 133 -0.30 -7.28 -9.01
N ALA A 134 0.37 -7.98 -9.93
CA ALA A 134 -0.16 -8.33 -11.24
C ALA A 134 -1.53 -9.01 -11.20
N ARG A 135 -1.84 -9.76 -10.12
CA ARG A 135 -3.13 -10.42 -9.94
C ARG A 135 -4.24 -9.42 -9.60
N TYR A 136 -3.93 -8.40 -8.81
CA TYR A 136 -4.90 -7.40 -8.35
C TYR A 136 -5.32 -6.42 -9.45
N TYR A 137 -4.53 -6.26 -10.52
CA TYR A 137 -4.96 -5.51 -11.71
C TYR A 137 -6.18 -6.11 -12.42
N ARG A 138 -6.48 -7.39 -12.20
CA ARG A 138 -7.59 -8.11 -12.81
C ARG A 138 -8.63 -8.58 -11.79
N ASP A 139 -8.46 -8.19 -10.53
CA ASP A 139 -9.34 -8.60 -9.45
C ASP A 139 -10.47 -7.59 -9.30
N GLU A 140 -11.68 -7.95 -9.70
CA GLU A 140 -12.86 -7.06 -9.66
C GLU A 140 -13.29 -6.69 -8.23
N ARG A 141 -12.75 -7.39 -7.21
CA ARG A 141 -13.03 -7.10 -5.81
C ARG A 141 -12.36 -5.82 -5.32
N VAL A 142 -11.38 -5.29 -6.06
CA VAL A 142 -10.63 -4.09 -5.68
C VAL A 142 -10.31 -3.21 -6.89
N ILE A 143 -10.11 -1.93 -6.65
CA ILE A 143 -9.54 -1.03 -7.64
C ILE A 143 -8.04 -0.89 -7.34
N TYR A 144 -7.21 -1.61 -8.10
CA TYR A 144 -5.75 -1.55 -7.92
C TYR A 144 -5.11 -0.44 -8.76
N ARG A 145 -4.23 0.35 -8.12
CA ARG A 145 -3.39 1.36 -8.76
C ARG A 145 -1.94 1.16 -8.32
N HIS A 146 -1.04 1.24 -9.29
CA HIS A 146 0.39 1.26 -9.01
C HIS A 146 0.93 2.66 -9.29
N ILE A 147 1.56 3.25 -8.28
CA ILE A 147 2.17 4.57 -8.35
C ILE A 147 3.67 4.35 -8.50
N CYS A 148 4.19 4.56 -9.70
CA CYS A 148 5.63 4.62 -9.92
C CYS A 148 6.13 5.93 -9.28
N GLY A 149 6.94 5.82 -8.24
CA GLY A 149 7.65 6.93 -7.61
C GLY A 149 9.13 6.88 -7.88
#